data_AF-A0A806JYT5-F1
#
_entry.id   AF-A0A806JYT5-F1
#
_cell.length_a   1.000
_cell.length_b   1.000
_cell.length_c   1.000
_cell.angle_alpha   90.00
_cell.angle_beta   90.00
_cell.angle_gamma   90.00
#
_symmetry.space_group_name_H-M   'P 1'
#
loop_
_entity.id
_entity.type
_entity.pdbx_description
1 polymer ?
#
loop_
_entity_poly.entity_id
_entity_poly.type
_entity_poly.pdbx_seq_one_letter_code
_entity_poly.pdbx_strand_id
1 'polypeptide(L)' 'MENDEAKKLLWASEHNAALIEATLESHRYHVYCPYCGRWVCKNCFRFEDDEFGGSCKECNGE' A
#
# COMPACT_ATOMS: atom_id res chain seq x y z
N MET A 1 -15.04 24.90 -26.07
CA MET A 1 -15.68 24.12 -24.99
C MET A 1 -15.33 22.63 -25.06
N GLU A 2 -15.29 21.99 -26.25
CA GLU A 2 -14.91 20.56 -26.39
C GLU A 2 -13.50 20.19 -25.86
N ASN A 3 -12.56 21.14 -25.88
CA ASN A 3 -11.19 20.93 -25.41
C ASN A 3 -11.09 20.71 -23.88
N ASP A 4 -11.96 21.35 -23.10
CA ASP A 4 -11.91 21.26 -21.64
C ASP A 4 -12.46 19.92 -21.12
N GLU A 5 -13.44 19.35 -21.81
CA GLU A 5 -14.00 18.05 -21.49
C GLU A 5 -13.02 16.92 -21.82
N ALA A 6 -12.36 17.00 -22.98
CA ALA A 6 -11.28 16.07 -23.34
C ALA A 6 -10.12 16.09 -22.34
N LYS A 7 -9.70 17.28 -21.87
CA LYS A 7 -8.65 17.41 -20.85
C LYS A 7 -9.04 16.82 -19.50
N LYS A 8 -10.29 16.99 -19.07
CA LYS A 8 -10.80 16.39 -17.82
C LYS A 8 -10.80 14.87 -17.89
N LEU A 9 -11.22 14.30 -19.02
CA LEU A 9 -11.22 12.85 -19.23
C LEU A 9 -9.80 12.29 -19.25
N LEU A 10 -8.85 12.96 -19.91
CA LEU A 10 -7.44 12.59 -19.90
C LEU A 10 -6.85 12.61 -18.49
N TRP A 11 -7.04 13.71 -17.76
CA TRP A 11 -6.57 13.82 -16.38
C TRP A 11 -7.15 12.73 -15.48
N ALA A 12 -8.45 12.46 -15.57
CA ALA A 12 -9.10 11.41 -14.78
C ALA A 12 -8.55 10.01 -15.12
N SER A 13 -8.27 9.74 -16.40
CA SER A 13 -7.67 8.48 -16.83
C SER A 13 -6.25 8.31 -16.28
N GLU A 14 -5.42 9.35 -16.36
CA GLU A 14 -4.05 9.33 -15.84
C GLU A 14 -4.04 9.16 -14.32
N HIS A 15 -4.94 9.85 -13.62
CA HIS A 15 -5.06 9.75 -12.16
C HIS A 15 -5.51 8.35 -11.71
N ASN A 16 -6.46 7.74 -12.43
CA ASN A 16 -6.88 6.37 -12.17
C ASN A 16 -5.76 5.37 -12.42
N ALA A 17 -4.99 5.53 -13.50
CA ALA A 17 -3.84 4.69 -13.78
C ALA A 17 -2.78 4.78 -12.67
N ALA A 18 -2.43 6.01 -12.26
CA ALA A 18 -1.48 6.25 -11.17
C ALA A 18 -1.99 5.67 -9.83
N LEU A 19 -3.28 5.77 -9.54
CA LEU A 19 -3.88 5.19 -8.33
C LEU A 19 -3.79 3.65 -8.35
N ILE A 20 -4.07 3.01 -9.49
CA ILE A 20 -3.96 1.55 -9.64
C ILE A 20 -2.51 1.11 -9.42
N GLU A 21 -1.54 1.81 -10.02
CA GLU A 21 -0.11 1.52 -9.84
C GLU A 21 0.32 1.67 -8.38
N ALA A 22 -0.03 2.78 -7.72
CA ALA A 22 0.28 3.01 -6.32
C ALA A 22 -0.38 1.95 -5.40
N THR A 23 -1.59 1.49 -5.73
CA THR A 23 -2.26 0.42 -4.97
C THR A 23 -1.54 -0.91 -5.13
N LEU A 24 -1.14 -1.27 -6.35
CA LEU A 24 -0.38 -2.48 -6.63
C LEU A 24 1.00 -2.44 -5.94
N GLU A 25 1.65 -1.28 -5.94
CA GLU A 25 2.90 -1.06 -5.24
C GLU A 25 2.72 -1.23 -3.72
N SER A 26 1.67 -0.63 -3.15
CA SER A 26 1.35 -0.76 -1.73
C SER A 26 1.19 -2.24 -1.32
N HIS A 27 0.44 -3.04 -2.09
CA HIS A 27 0.29 -4.48 -1.85
C HIS A 27 1.61 -5.26 -1.96
N ARG A 28 2.58 -4.80 -2.75
CA ARG A 28 3.88 -5.46 -2.90
C ARG A 28 4.85 -5.13 -1.77
N TYR A 29 4.76 -3.94 -1.17
CA TYR A 29 5.77 -3.44 -0.23
C TYR A 29 5.28 -3.24 1.19
N HIS A 30 3.97 -3.28 1.44
CA HIS A 30 3.40 -3.22 2.78
C HIS A 30 2.83 -4.57 3.21
N VAL A 31 2.99 -4.86 4.49
CA VAL A 31 2.53 -6.07 5.16
C VAL A 31 1.67 -5.67 6.35
N TYR A 32 0.58 -6.37 6.56
CA TYR A 32 -0.32 -6.13 7.68
C TYR A 32 0.23 -6.76 8.97
N CYS A 33 0.31 -5.99 10.05
CA CYS A 33 0.65 -6.50 11.37
C CYS A 33 -0.61 -6.99 12.10
N PRO A 34 -0.71 -8.29 12.43
CA PRO A 34 -1.89 -8.87 13.06
C PRO A 34 -2.09 -8.42 14.51
N TYR A 35 -1.03 -7.96 15.18
CA TYR A 35 -1.06 -7.56 16.59
C TYR A 35 -1.58 -6.13 16.81
N CYS A 36 -1.11 -5.17 16.01
CA CYS A 36 -1.50 -3.75 16.15
C CYS A 36 -2.45 -3.25 15.05
N GLY A 37 -2.75 -4.09 14.04
CA GLY A 37 -3.65 -3.77 12.94
C GLY A 37 -3.13 -2.71 11.97
N ARG A 38 -1.83 -2.41 11.98
CA ARG A 38 -1.21 -1.42 11.10
C ARG A 38 -0.56 -2.08 9.88
N TRP A 39 -0.62 -1.38 8.75
CA TRP A 39 0.19 -1.71 7.59
C TRP A 39 1.57 -1.09 7.75
N VAL A 40 2.61 -1.90 7.63
CA VAL A 40 4.00 -1.47 7.74
C VAL A 40 4.77 -1.88 6.49
N CYS A 41 5.81 -1.15 6.11
CA CYS A 41 6.65 -1.60 5.00
C CYS A 41 7.33 -2.93 5.35
N LYS A 42 7.71 -3.71 4.33
CA LYS A 42 8.41 -4.99 4.50
C LYS A 42 9.65 -4.91 5.41
N ASN A 43 10.35 -3.78 5.42
CA ASN A 43 11.53 -3.58 6.28
C ASN A 43 11.18 -3.35 7.75
N CYS A 44 9.94 -2.97 8.04
CA CYS A 44 9.40 -2.79 9.38
C CYS A 44 8.59 -4.00 9.87
N PHE A 45 8.41 -5.02 9.02
CA PHE A 45 7.82 -6.31 9.37
C PHE A 45 8.91 -7.35 9.57
N ARG A 46 8.79 -8.16 10.60
CA ARG A 46 9.68 -9.27 10.89
C ARG A 46 8.88 -10.56 10.76
N PHE A 47 9.28 -11.39 9.80
CA PHE A 47 8.69 -12.71 9.62
C PHE A 47 9.24 -13.65 10.68
N GLU A 48 8.34 -14.32 11.40
CA GLU A 48 8.68 -15.29 12.44
C GLU A 48 7.81 -16.53 12.26
N ASP A 49 8.27 -17.67 12.77
CA ASP A 49 7.50 -18.92 12.79
C ASP A 49 6.50 -18.91 13.97
N ASP A 50 5.66 -17.89 14.04
CA ASP A 50 4.54 -17.79 14.99
C ASP A 50 3.20 -18.16 14.34
N GLU A 51 2.11 -18.18 15.12
CA GLU A 51 0.76 -18.51 14.63
C GLU A 51 0.29 -17.56 13.50
N PHE A 52 0.86 -16.37 13.40
CA PHE A 52 0.44 -15.31 12.50
C PHE A 52 1.46 -14.96 11.40
N GLY A 53 2.59 -15.67 11.34
CA GLY A 53 3.69 -15.47 10.38
C GLY A 53 4.57 -14.25 10.66
N GLY A 54 4.47 -13.63 11.84
CA GLY A 54 5.30 -12.51 12.29
C GLY A 54 4.54 -11.24 12.68
N SER A 55 5.30 -10.17 12.95
CA SER A 55 4.76 -8.90 13.45
C SER A 55 5.62 -7.69 13.03
N CYS A 56 5.15 -6.47 13.30
CA CYS A 56 5.96 -5.26 13.07
C CYS A 56 6.99 -5.03 14.19
N LYS A 57 8.08 -4.34 13.87
CA LYS A 57 9.17 -4.01 14.81
C LYS A 57 8.71 -3.36 16.11
N GLU A 58 7.75 -2.42 16.02
CA GLU A 58 7.16 -1.79 17.21
C GLU A 58 6.50 -2.82 18.15
N CYS A 59 5.83 -3.84 17.60
CA CYS A 59 5.23 -4.92 18.39
C CYS A 59 6.27 -5.89 18.95
N ASN A 60 7.41 -6.05 18.26
CA ASN A 60 8.55 -6.85 18.73
C ASN A 60 9.46 -6.10 19.71
N GLY A 61 9.25 -4.80 19.93
CA GLY A 61 10.09 -3.99 20.82
C GLY A 61 11.45 -3.60 20.22
N GLU A 62 11.55 -3.54 18.89
CA GLU A 62 12.73 -3.11 18.12
C GLU A 62 12.66 -1.65 17.66
#